data_AF-A0A1L7WVY5-F1
#
_entry.id   AF-A0A1L7WVY5-F1
#
_cell.length_a   1.000
_cell.length_b   1.000
_cell.length_c   1.000
_cell.angle_alpha   90.00
_cell.angle_beta   90.00
_cell.angle_gamma   90.00
#
_symmetry.space_group_name_H-M   'P 1'
#
loop_
_entity.id
_entity.type
_entity.pdbx_description
1 polymer ?
#
loop_
_entity_poly.entity_id
_entity_poly.type
_entity_poly.pdbx_seq_one_letter_code
_entity_poly.pdbx_strand_id
1 'polypeptide(L)'
;MPGRTACMAPQFSPPQLLSSTLSSESSNLSINQYTYFQDELAAADVPTITQSPQRVITRGFTYQDRFNILGCNLPDSDIKDLLIVGLDVENPHVAQIAKNGQFQVGLSILDTRHLQSSMRKRTGSQGLLQTHQFCIGSPKYFKNASRTFCFGQSKHIKLEDLNTTIQNLISNRDFILVVHGGLGDAVFLEAAKVELNPLYILDTQKAAQHPLDLDHRCTIEEMLNLLECSFGHRVLHVAGNDANFTLRALLLIAAVDTAAANHLDPAHKCLVSAFEEIARESVPLNDRQIEREARTKIVEDKARRRREKRERREACRLEENTNTERGKTTDSEAPTLESS
;
A
#
# COMPACT_ATOMS: atom_id res chain seq x y z
N MET A 1 -10.14 -18.06 59.87
CA MET A 1 -8.99 -17.58 59.08
C MET A 1 -8.82 -18.51 57.88
N PRO A 2 -8.65 -18.00 56.65
CA PRO A 2 -9.60 -17.29 55.77
C PRO A 2 -10.16 -18.24 54.69
N GLY A 3 -11.34 -18.08 54.07
CA GLY A 3 -12.00 -16.86 53.61
C GLY A 3 -11.74 -16.66 52.11
N ARG A 4 -12.35 -17.48 51.23
CA ARG A 4 -12.28 -17.32 49.76
C ARG A 4 -13.44 -16.43 49.29
N THR A 5 -13.14 -15.19 48.95
CA THR A 5 -14.03 -14.27 48.26
C THR A 5 -13.99 -14.55 46.75
N ALA A 6 -15.14 -14.86 46.17
CA ALA A 6 -15.34 -14.94 44.74
C ALA A 6 -15.65 -13.53 44.19
N CYS A 7 -14.78 -12.99 43.33
CA CYS A 7 -15.07 -11.78 42.57
C CYS A 7 -15.99 -12.14 41.39
N MET A 8 -17.22 -11.63 41.41
CA MET A 8 -18.11 -11.63 40.24
C MET A 8 -17.68 -10.51 39.29
N ALA A 9 -17.50 -10.84 38.01
CA ALA A 9 -17.30 -9.88 36.94
C ALA A 9 -18.63 -9.24 36.53
N PRO A 10 -18.67 -7.93 36.19
CA PRO A 10 -19.88 -7.28 35.72
C PRO A 10 -20.23 -7.72 34.30
N GLN A 11 -21.48 -8.14 34.10
CA GLN A 11 -22.07 -8.37 32.79
C GLN A 11 -22.38 -7.02 32.13
N PHE A 12 -21.67 -6.69 31.06
CA PHE A 12 -22.02 -5.58 30.17
C PHE A 12 -23.09 -6.06 29.17
N SER A 13 -24.23 -5.38 29.17
CA SER A 13 -25.25 -5.55 28.12
C SER A 13 -24.93 -4.60 26.95
N PRO A 14 -25.02 -5.05 25.69
CA PRO A 14 -24.78 -4.18 24.54
C PRO A 14 -25.97 -3.21 24.32
N PRO A 15 -25.72 -1.99 23.81
CA PRO A 15 -26.77 -1.04 23.51
C PRO A 15 -27.62 -1.51 22.34
N GLN A 16 -28.94 -1.40 22.47
CA GLN A 16 -29.88 -1.65 21.39
C GLN A 16 -29.81 -0.53 20.35
N LEU A 17 -29.48 -0.90 19.11
CA LEU A 17 -29.53 -0.02 17.96
C LEU A 17 -30.98 0.15 17.49
N LEU A 18 -31.43 1.40 17.47
CA LEU A 18 -32.70 1.84 16.89
C LEU A 18 -32.70 1.58 15.39
N SER A 19 -33.69 0.81 14.92
CA SER A 19 -33.98 0.60 13.51
C SER A 19 -34.65 1.82 12.91
N SER A 20 -33.96 2.55 12.04
CA SER A 20 -34.58 3.48 11.11
C SER A 20 -34.70 2.82 9.73
N THR A 21 -35.95 2.57 9.35
CA THR A 21 -36.37 2.22 7.99
C THR A 21 -36.13 3.41 7.06
N LEU A 22 -35.24 3.25 6.08
CA LEU A 22 -35.16 4.13 4.91
C LEU A 22 -35.27 3.30 3.63
N SER A 23 -36.16 3.80 2.78
CA SER A 23 -36.63 3.28 1.51
C SER A 23 -35.53 3.12 0.47
N SER A 24 -35.59 1.99 -0.22
CA SER A 24 -34.76 1.63 -1.37
C SER A 24 -35.06 2.50 -2.59
N GLU A 25 -34.11 3.33 -2.99
CA GLU A 25 -33.97 3.77 -4.38
C GLU A 25 -32.71 3.11 -4.97
N SER A 26 -32.97 2.23 -5.92
CA SER A 26 -31.99 1.51 -6.74
C SER A 26 -31.35 2.45 -7.75
N SER A 27 -30.12 2.90 -7.47
CA SER A 27 -29.26 3.54 -8.45
C SER A 27 -28.17 2.56 -8.89
N ASN A 28 -28.24 2.16 -10.16
CA ASN A 28 -27.15 1.49 -10.86
C ASN A 28 -25.95 2.45 -10.93
N LEU A 29 -25.00 2.31 -10.01
CA LEU A 29 -23.72 3.00 -10.07
C LEU A 29 -22.79 2.24 -11.00
N SER A 30 -22.59 2.84 -12.18
CA SER A 30 -21.65 2.41 -13.20
C SER A 30 -20.22 2.51 -12.67
N ILE A 31 -19.45 1.43 -12.78
CA ILE A 31 -17.99 1.43 -12.71
C ILE A 31 -17.48 2.25 -13.92
N ASN A 32 -17.31 3.55 -13.73
CA ASN A 32 -16.76 4.48 -14.70
C ASN A 32 -15.91 5.48 -13.93
N GLN A 33 -14.58 5.28 -13.90
CA GLN A 33 -13.55 6.34 -13.80
C GLN A 33 -12.18 5.74 -13.42
N TYR A 34 -11.49 5.05 -14.34
CA TYR A 34 -10.04 4.80 -14.18
C TYR A 34 -9.32 4.79 -15.53
N THR A 35 -9.26 5.95 -16.19
CA THR A 35 -8.29 6.24 -17.27
C THR A 35 -7.99 7.73 -17.30
N TYR A 36 -7.04 8.19 -16.48
CA TYR A 36 -6.50 9.55 -16.51
C TYR A 36 -5.02 9.52 -16.10
N PHE A 37 -4.16 9.05 -17.02
CA PHE A 37 -2.71 9.22 -16.92
C PHE A 37 -2.14 9.94 -18.17
N GLN A 38 -2.80 9.84 -19.34
CA GLN A 38 -2.33 10.51 -20.54
C GLN A 38 -2.55 12.04 -20.53
N ASP A 39 -3.60 12.53 -19.87
CA ASP A 39 -3.91 13.98 -19.86
C ASP A 39 -3.00 14.78 -18.92
N GLU A 40 -2.46 14.17 -17.85
CA GLU A 40 -1.59 14.84 -16.87
C GLU A 40 -0.15 15.00 -17.41
N LEU A 41 0.31 14.11 -18.30
CA LEU A 41 1.58 14.23 -19.02
C LEU A 41 1.57 15.37 -20.06
N ALA A 42 0.40 15.75 -20.58
CA ALA A 42 0.28 16.86 -21.53
C ALA A 42 0.35 18.25 -20.89
N ALA A 43 0.21 18.35 -19.56
CA ALA A 43 0.13 19.61 -18.83
C ALA A 43 1.45 20.06 -18.16
N ALA A 44 2.50 19.24 -18.22
CA ALA A 44 3.82 19.61 -17.68
C ALA A 44 4.65 20.31 -18.76
N ASP A 45 4.97 21.59 -18.55
CA ASP A 45 5.91 22.39 -19.38
C ASP A 45 7.33 21.81 -19.33
N VAL A 46 7.56 20.74 -20.09
CA VAL A 46 8.87 20.13 -20.32
C VAL A 46 9.44 20.69 -21.62
N PRO A 47 10.70 21.18 -21.66
CA PRO A 47 11.27 21.79 -22.85
C PRO A 47 11.29 20.82 -24.03
N THR A 48 10.67 21.25 -25.12
CA THR A 48 10.44 20.51 -26.36
C THR A 48 11.76 19.98 -26.95
N ILE A 49 12.04 18.69 -26.74
CA ILE A 49 12.98 17.94 -27.58
C ILE A 49 12.20 17.59 -28.84
N THR A 50 12.68 18.05 -29.99
CA THR A 50 12.16 17.81 -31.34
C THR A 50 11.88 16.31 -31.56
N GLN A 51 10.62 15.91 -31.43
CA GLN A 51 10.14 14.57 -31.79
C GLN A 51 9.95 14.50 -33.31
N SER A 52 10.45 13.42 -33.90
CA SER A 52 10.12 13.02 -35.27
C SER A 52 8.70 12.44 -35.31
N PRO A 53 7.92 12.68 -36.39
CA PRO A 53 6.50 12.33 -36.40
C PRO A 53 6.33 10.81 -36.53
N GLN A 54 6.03 10.13 -35.44
CA GLN A 54 5.48 8.78 -35.50
C GLN A 54 4.03 8.86 -35.99
N ARG A 55 3.75 8.18 -37.10
CA ARG A 55 2.40 7.97 -37.64
C ARG A 55 1.56 7.22 -36.60
N VAL A 56 0.71 7.95 -35.89
CA VAL A 56 -0.41 7.35 -35.15
C VAL A 56 -1.44 6.87 -36.18
N ILE A 57 -1.47 5.56 -36.41
CA ILE A 57 -2.56 4.94 -37.17
C ILE A 57 -3.75 4.81 -36.21
N THR A 58 -4.60 5.82 -36.17
CA THR A 58 -5.92 5.75 -35.53
C THR A 58 -6.85 4.90 -36.40
N ARG A 59 -6.82 3.58 -36.21
CA ARG A 59 -7.96 2.73 -36.62
C ARG A 59 -9.13 3.05 -35.70
N GLY A 60 -10.26 3.43 -36.28
CA GLY A 60 -11.47 3.83 -35.56
C GLY A 60 -12.11 2.66 -34.80
N PHE A 61 -11.73 2.50 -33.53
CA PHE A 61 -12.44 1.66 -32.57
C PHE A 61 -13.48 2.48 -31.82
N THR A 62 -14.69 1.95 -31.71
CA THR A 62 -15.76 2.60 -30.94
C THR A 62 -15.46 2.52 -29.43
N TYR A 63 -16.06 3.38 -28.62
CA TYR A 63 -15.83 3.42 -27.16
C TYR A 63 -16.25 2.11 -26.46
N GLN A 64 -17.23 1.39 -27.03
CA GLN A 64 -17.63 0.05 -26.54
C GLN A 64 -16.63 -1.05 -26.92
N ASP A 65 -15.90 -0.92 -28.04
CA ASP A 65 -14.86 -1.87 -28.42
C ASP A 65 -13.66 -1.83 -27.45
N ARG A 66 -13.44 -0.73 -26.72
CA ARG A 66 -12.29 -0.58 -25.80
C ARG A 66 -12.39 -1.40 -24.51
N PHE A 67 -13.60 -1.73 -24.05
CA PHE A 67 -13.78 -2.53 -22.83
C PHE A 67 -13.67 -4.04 -23.08
N ASN A 68 -13.74 -4.48 -24.33
CA ASN A 68 -13.45 -5.86 -24.75
C ASN A 68 -11.96 -6.13 -25.00
N ILE A 69 -11.06 -5.18 -24.69
CA ILE A 69 -9.59 -5.28 -24.91
C ILE A 69 -8.86 -5.75 -23.63
N LEU A 70 -9.56 -6.10 -22.55
CA LEU A 70 -8.95 -6.86 -21.47
C LEU A 70 -8.80 -8.30 -21.98
N GLY A 71 -7.56 -8.81 -21.95
CA GLY A 71 -7.13 -10.10 -22.53
C GLY A 71 -8.10 -11.28 -22.36
N CYS A 72 -7.84 -12.37 -23.07
CA CYS A 72 -8.74 -13.53 -23.04
C CYS A 72 -8.95 -14.03 -21.60
N ASN A 73 -10.17 -14.51 -21.28
CA ASN A 73 -10.38 -15.17 -20.00
C ASN A 73 -9.56 -16.47 -19.95
N LEU A 74 -9.11 -16.84 -18.74
CA LEU A 74 -8.51 -18.14 -18.50
C LEU A 74 -9.55 -19.26 -18.71
N PRO A 75 -9.15 -20.47 -19.13
CA PRO A 75 -10.07 -21.58 -19.33
C PRO A 75 -10.92 -21.87 -18.08
N ASP A 76 -12.24 -21.94 -18.26
CA ASP A 76 -13.24 -22.18 -17.21
C ASP A 76 -13.14 -21.21 -16.02
N SER A 77 -12.96 -19.91 -16.30
CA SER A 77 -12.96 -18.85 -15.30
C SER A 77 -13.27 -17.49 -15.90
N ASP A 78 -13.78 -16.57 -15.07
CA ASP A 78 -13.95 -15.16 -15.42
C ASP A 78 -12.67 -14.33 -15.19
N ILE A 79 -11.60 -14.95 -14.67
CA ILE A 79 -10.30 -14.30 -14.48
C ILE A 79 -9.64 -14.08 -15.84
N LYS A 80 -9.18 -12.87 -16.09
CA LYS A 80 -8.43 -12.47 -17.29
C LYS A 80 -7.03 -13.07 -17.30
N ASP A 81 -6.59 -13.57 -18.46
CA ASP A 81 -5.24 -14.09 -18.67
C ASP A 81 -4.24 -12.95 -18.90
N LEU A 82 -3.77 -12.36 -17.81
CA LEU A 82 -2.81 -11.26 -17.82
C LEU A 82 -1.85 -11.30 -16.63
N LEU A 83 -0.82 -10.46 -16.65
CA LEU A 83 0.03 -10.18 -15.49
C LEU A 83 -0.43 -8.91 -14.79
N ILE A 84 -0.38 -8.90 -13.46
CA ILE A 84 -0.51 -7.68 -12.65
C ILE A 84 0.88 -7.34 -12.14
N VAL A 85 1.42 -6.20 -12.58
CA VAL A 85 2.83 -5.83 -12.38
C VAL A 85 2.89 -4.57 -11.51
N GLY A 86 3.26 -4.73 -10.25
CA GLY A 86 3.70 -3.63 -9.38
C GLY A 86 5.07 -3.11 -9.81
N LEU A 87 5.25 -1.79 -9.82
CA LEU A 87 6.49 -1.11 -10.18
C LEU A 87 6.76 0.03 -9.19
N ASP A 88 8.03 0.20 -8.85
CA ASP A 88 8.54 1.35 -8.12
C ASP A 88 9.99 1.64 -8.56
N VAL A 89 10.41 2.92 -8.50
CA VAL A 89 11.79 3.33 -8.77
C VAL A 89 12.34 4.17 -7.62
N GLU A 90 13.44 3.72 -7.04
CA GLU A 90 14.12 4.43 -5.97
C GLU A 90 15.30 5.27 -6.47
N ASN A 91 15.35 6.53 -6.01
CA ASN A 91 16.24 7.59 -6.51
C ASN A 91 16.05 7.93 -8.00
N PRO A 92 14.82 8.25 -8.48
CA PRO A 92 14.47 8.41 -9.90
C PRO A 92 14.94 9.75 -10.49
N HIS A 93 16.19 10.15 -10.24
CA HIS A 93 16.72 11.41 -10.78
C HIS A 93 17.24 11.21 -12.20
N VAL A 94 16.56 11.76 -13.20
CA VAL A 94 16.98 11.69 -14.62
C VAL A 94 18.44 12.17 -14.82
N ALA A 95 18.88 13.19 -14.08
CA ALA A 95 20.26 13.68 -14.11
C ALA A 95 21.31 12.63 -13.69
N GLN A 96 20.92 11.61 -12.92
CA GLN A 96 21.78 10.50 -12.53
C GLN A 96 22.01 9.51 -13.67
N ILE A 97 21.05 9.36 -14.61
CA ILE A 97 21.18 8.46 -15.76
C ILE A 97 22.41 8.84 -16.59
N ALA A 98 22.57 10.13 -16.91
CA ALA A 98 23.70 10.64 -17.69
C ALA A 98 25.07 10.52 -16.97
N LYS A 99 25.07 10.32 -15.65
CA LYS A 99 26.28 10.30 -14.81
C LYS A 99 26.64 8.91 -14.29
N ASN A 100 26.05 7.84 -14.84
CA ASN A 100 26.17 6.49 -14.29
C ASN A 100 25.84 6.44 -12.79
N GLY A 101 24.73 7.09 -12.42
CA GLY A 101 24.30 7.23 -11.03
C GLY A 101 23.79 5.94 -10.39
N GLN A 102 23.10 6.07 -9.27
CA GLN A 102 22.74 4.95 -8.40
C GLN A 102 21.24 4.95 -8.14
N PHE A 103 20.56 3.93 -8.67
CA PHE A 103 19.12 3.81 -8.54
C PHE A 103 18.71 2.34 -8.49
N GLN A 104 17.48 2.10 -8.07
CA GLN A 104 16.88 0.78 -8.03
C GLN A 104 15.57 0.79 -8.82
N VAL A 105 15.28 -0.33 -9.46
CA VAL A 105 14.00 -0.57 -10.14
C VAL A 105 13.42 -1.85 -9.58
N GLY A 106 12.23 -1.77 -9.01
CA GLY A 106 11.51 -2.88 -8.41
C GLY A 106 10.34 -3.31 -9.29
N LEU A 107 10.16 -4.62 -9.45
CA LEU A 107 8.94 -5.18 -10.02
C LEU A 107 8.38 -6.25 -9.09
N SER A 108 7.06 -6.29 -8.96
CA SER A 108 6.37 -7.42 -8.33
C SER A 108 5.29 -7.92 -9.27
N ILE A 109 5.31 -9.21 -9.60
CA ILE A 109 4.47 -9.80 -10.65
C ILE A 109 3.54 -10.82 -10.01
N LEU A 110 2.24 -10.65 -10.24
CA LEU A 110 1.21 -11.66 -10.00
C LEU A 110 0.73 -12.21 -11.35
N ASP A 111 0.99 -13.49 -11.59
CA ASP A 111 0.44 -14.21 -12.74
C ASP A 111 -0.94 -14.78 -12.40
N THR A 112 -1.96 -14.30 -13.10
CA THR A 112 -3.36 -14.74 -12.94
C THR A 112 -3.55 -16.25 -13.17
N ARG A 113 -2.69 -16.89 -13.98
CA ARG A 113 -2.70 -18.35 -14.18
C ARG A 113 -2.32 -19.11 -12.91
N HIS A 114 -1.31 -18.61 -12.19
CA HIS A 114 -0.87 -19.19 -10.92
C HIS A 114 -1.90 -18.94 -9.82
N LEU A 115 -2.52 -17.76 -9.81
CA LEU A 115 -3.63 -17.45 -8.92
C LEU A 115 -4.80 -18.43 -9.11
N GLN A 116 -5.30 -18.57 -10.34
CA GLN A 116 -6.39 -19.49 -10.66
C GLN A 116 -6.03 -20.94 -10.28
N SER A 117 -4.81 -21.36 -10.61
CA SER A 117 -4.31 -22.69 -10.25
C SER A 117 -4.28 -22.92 -8.74
N SER A 118 -3.87 -21.91 -7.97
CA SER A 118 -3.81 -21.98 -6.51
C SER A 118 -5.20 -22.10 -5.90
N MET A 119 -6.15 -21.28 -6.37
CA MET A 119 -7.55 -21.32 -5.95
C MET A 119 -8.18 -22.69 -6.22
N ARG A 120 -7.92 -23.30 -7.39
CA ARG A 120 -8.43 -24.64 -7.75
C ARG A 120 -7.84 -25.74 -6.88
N LYS A 121 -6.53 -25.69 -6.62
CA LYS A 121 -5.82 -26.72 -5.83
C LYS A 121 -5.97 -26.51 -4.31
N ARG A 122 -6.48 -25.35 -3.88
CA ARG A 122 -6.48 -24.89 -2.49
C ARG A 122 -5.08 -24.97 -1.87
N THR A 123 -4.07 -24.65 -2.67
CA THR A 123 -2.72 -24.44 -2.18
C THR A 123 -2.66 -23.05 -1.55
N GLY A 124 -1.89 -22.88 -0.48
CA GLY A 124 -1.73 -21.56 0.14
C GLY A 124 -1.16 -20.53 -0.83
N SER A 125 -1.26 -19.25 -0.47
CA SER A 125 -0.80 -18.10 -1.26
C SER A 125 0.72 -17.98 -1.44
N GLN A 126 1.50 -18.88 -0.83
CA GLN A 126 2.95 -18.75 -0.73
C GLN A 126 3.63 -18.65 -2.10
N GLY A 127 4.33 -17.54 -2.32
CA GLY A 127 5.14 -17.32 -3.51
C GLY A 127 4.35 -17.00 -4.79
N LEU A 128 3.07 -16.63 -4.69
CA LEU A 128 2.30 -16.16 -5.85
C LEU A 128 2.79 -14.80 -6.38
N LEU A 129 3.37 -13.97 -5.50
CA LEU A 129 4.04 -12.73 -5.89
C LEU A 129 5.52 -13.00 -6.16
N GLN A 130 5.94 -12.79 -7.41
CA GLN A 130 7.34 -12.84 -7.80
C GLN A 130 7.92 -11.44 -7.83
N THR A 131 8.84 -11.15 -6.92
CA THR A 131 9.43 -9.82 -6.80
C THR A 131 10.88 -9.80 -7.27
N HIS A 132 11.19 -8.80 -8.08
CA HIS A 132 12.49 -8.56 -8.66
C HIS A 132 13.01 -7.20 -8.24
N GLN A 133 14.29 -7.15 -7.92
CA GLN A 133 14.99 -5.94 -7.51
C GLN A 133 16.22 -5.77 -8.40
N PHE A 134 16.24 -4.73 -9.22
CA PHE A 134 17.37 -4.37 -10.08
C PHE A 134 18.09 -3.18 -9.47
N CYS A 135 19.40 -3.32 -9.28
CA CYS A 135 20.25 -2.24 -8.76
C CYS A 135 21.25 -1.83 -9.84
N ILE A 136 21.30 -0.54 -10.15
CA ILE A 136 22.27 0.06 -11.06
C ILE A 136 23.18 0.96 -10.23
N GLY A 137 24.50 0.88 -10.48
CA GLY A 137 25.49 1.70 -9.79
C GLY A 137 26.70 0.92 -9.27
N SER A 138 27.36 1.44 -8.25
CA SER A 138 28.59 0.85 -7.71
C SER A 138 28.34 -0.47 -6.96
N PRO A 139 29.32 -1.39 -6.89
CA PRO A 139 29.21 -2.63 -6.10
C PRO A 139 28.88 -2.38 -4.62
N LYS A 140 29.38 -1.27 -4.05
CA LYS A 140 29.08 -0.87 -2.66
C LYS A 140 27.60 -0.50 -2.50
N TYR A 141 27.04 0.25 -3.45
CA TYR A 141 25.62 0.60 -3.48
C TYR A 141 24.76 -0.66 -3.58
N PHE A 142 25.05 -1.53 -4.56
CA PHE A 142 24.36 -2.80 -4.74
C PHE A 142 24.35 -3.63 -3.45
N LYS A 143 25.51 -3.82 -2.80
CA LYS A 143 25.63 -4.57 -1.56
C LYS A 143 24.80 -3.98 -0.42
N ASN A 144 24.65 -2.66 -0.37
CA ASN A 144 23.85 -1.99 0.65
C ASN A 144 22.35 -2.17 0.39
N ALA A 145 21.88 -1.88 -0.82
CA ALA A 145 20.48 -2.04 -1.22
C ALA A 145 20.01 -3.50 -1.09
N SER A 146 20.87 -4.46 -1.45
CA SER A 146 20.54 -5.90 -1.37
C SER A 146 20.33 -6.42 0.05
N ARG A 147 20.82 -5.71 1.08
CA ARG A 147 20.67 -6.14 2.49
C ARG A 147 19.30 -5.84 3.07
N THR A 148 18.54 -4.96 2.43
CA THR A 148 17.22 -4.51 2.89
C THR A 148 16.10 -5.04 2.02
N PHE A 149 16.40 -5.57 0.83
CA PHE A 149 15.43 -6.31 0.01
C PHE A 149 15.01 -7.60 0.72
N CYS A 150 13.70 -7.82 0.86
CA CYS A 150 13.14 -8.94 1.61
C CYS A 150 12.64 -10.06 0.70
N PHE A 151 12.15 -9.74 -0.49
CA PHE A 151 11.40 -10.67 -1.34
C PHE A 151 12.27 -11.46 -2.32
N GLY A 152 13.52 -11.75 -1.94
CA GLY A 152 14.43 -12.59 -2.73
C GLY A 152 15.84 -12.02 -2.83
N GLN A 153 16.43 -12.14 -4.03
CA GLN A 153 17.78 -11.65 -4.31
C GLN A 153 17.76 -10.47 -5.29
N SER A 154 18.51 -9.43 -4.97
CA SER A 154 18.74 -8.30 -5.87
C SER A 154 19.70 -8.68 -6.99
N LYS A 155 19.47 -8.12 -8.18
CA LYS A 155 20.33 -8.29 -9.35
C LYS A 155 21.10 -7.00 -9.62
N HIS A 156 22.42 -7.09 -9.66
CA HIS A 156 23.27 -5.99 -10.11
C HIS A 156 23.35 -6.03 -11.63
N ILE A 157 22.77 -5.04 -12.29
CA ILE A 157 22.75 -4.96 -13.76
C ILE A 157 23.26 -3.60 -14.23
N LYS A 158 23.59 -3.52 -15.52
CA LYS A 158 23.89 -2.24 -16.16
C LYS A 158 22.60 -1.59 -16.65
N LEU A 159 22.66 -0.28 -16.86
CA LEU A 159 21.54 0.48 -17.42
C LEU A 159 21.16 -0.03 -18.82
N GLU A 160 22.14 -0.33 -19.68
CA GLU A 160 21.86 -0.84 -21.04
C GLU A 160 21.10 -2.18 -21.05
N ASP A 161 21.20 -2.97 -19.99
CA ASP A 161 20.54 -4.28 -19.86
C ASP A 161 19.14 -4.18 -19.21
N LEU A 162 18.78 -3.03 -18.64
CA LEU A 162 17.57 -2.87 -17.85
C LEU A 162 16.29 -3.14 -18.66
N ASN A 163 16.16 -2.51 -19.82
CA ASN A 163 14.97 -2.69 -20.67
C ASN A 163 14.81 -4.17 -21.06
N THR A 164 15.85 -4.78 -21.64
CA THR A 164 15.82 -6.20 -22.03
C THR A 164 15.50 -7.12 -20.85
N THR A 165 16.07 -6.83 -19.67
CA THR A 165 15.80 -7.62 -18.46
C THR A 165 14.34 -7.55 -18.04
N ILE A 166 13.73 -6.36 -18.07
CA ILE A 166 12.32 -6.17 -17.73
C ILE A 166 11.43 -6.82 -18.79
N GLN A 167 11.70 -6.57 -20.08
CA GLN A 167 10.95 -7.17 -21.19
C GLN A 167 10.91 -8.69 -21.07
N ASN A 168 12.02 -9.35 -20.75
CA ASN A 168 12.04 -10.80 -20.61
C ASN A 168 11.09 -11.33 -19.53
N LEU A 169 10.81 -10.54 -18.47
CA LEU A 169 9.90 -10.96 -17.39
C LEU A 169 8.42 -10.83 -17.76
N ILE A 170 8.09 -9.83 -18.57
CA ILE A 170 6.70 -9.50 -18.95
C ILE A 170 6.36 -9.89 -20.39
N SER A 171 7.34 -10.35 -21.17
CA SER A 171 7.18 -10.68 -22.59
C SER A 171 6.10 -11.75 -22.81
N ASN A 172 5.43 -11.66 -23.95
CA ASN A 172 4.41 -12.62 -24.41
C ASN A 172 3.15 -12.69 -23.53
N ARG A 173 2.91 -11.68 -22.70
CA ARG A 173 1.69 -11.56 -21.90
C ARG A 173 1.19 -10.13 -21.91
N ASP A 174 -0.11 -9.98 -21.98
CA ASP A 174 -0.76 -8.73 -21.63
C ASP A 174 -0.54 -8.47 -20.13
N PHE A 175 -0.37 -7.20 -19.76
CA PHE A 175 -0.19 -6.83 -18.36
C PHE A 175 -0.82 -5.50 -18.02
N ILE A 176 -1.19 -5.35 -16.75
CA ILE A 176 -1.53 -4.07 -16.13
C ILE A 176 -0.37 -3.64 -15.25
N LEU A 177 -0.06 -2.34 -15.29
CA LEU A 177 0.97 -1.73 -14.47
C LEU A 177 0.33 -1.10 -13.24
N VAL A 178 0.91 -1.35 -12.06
CA VAL A 178 0.44 -0.84 -10.78
C VAL A 178 1.55 -0.02 -10.16
N VAL A 179 1.24 1.22 -9.79
CA VAL A 179 2.19 2.19 -9.22
C VAL A 179 1.59 2.85 -7.98
N HIS A 180 2.43 3.54 -7.22
CA HIS A 180 2.01 4.38 -6.10
C HIS A 180 2.54 5.80 -6.29
N GLY A 181 1.76 6.67 -6.94
CA GLY A 181 2.25 8.00 -7.33
C GLY A 181 3.30 7.99 -8.45
N GLY A 182 3.15 7.10 -9.43
CA GLY A 182 4.20 6.72 -10.40
C GLY A 182 4.56 7.75 -11.50
N LEU A 183 4.22 9.03 -11.36
CA LEU A 183 4.61 10.05 -12.35
C LEU A 183 6.14 10.17 -12.45
N GLY A 184 6.82 10.20 -11.31
CA GLY A 184 8.29 10.23 -11.26
C GLY A 184 8.91 8.99 -11.89
N ASP A 185 8.34 7.82 -11.61
CA ASP A 185 8.81 6.53 -12.15
C ASP A 185 8.67 6.48 -13.68
N ALA A 186 7.52 6.92 -14.21
CA ALA A 186 7.27 6.94 -15.64
C ALA A 186 8.28 7.82 -16.39
N VAL A 187 8.48 9.07 -15.92
CA VAL A 187 9.46 10.00 -16.50
C VAL A 187 10.88 9.43 -16.44
N PHE A 188 11.22 8.78 -15.32
CA PHE A 188 12.52 8.15 -15.16
C PHE A 188 12.72 6.97 -16.13
N LEU A 189 11.73 6.07 -16.24
CA LEU A 189 11.80 4.90 -17.11
C LEU A 189 11.88 5.28 -18.59
N GLU A 190 11.15 6.31 -19.01
CA GLU A 190 11.26 6.87 -20.37
C GLU A 190 12.69 7.37 -20.63
N ALA A 191 13.26 8.16 -19.71
CA ALA A 191 14.63 8.64 -19.82
C ALA A 191 15.67 7.49 -19.79
N ALA A 192 15.37 6.41 -19.08
CA ALA A 192 16.17 5.19 -19.04
C ALA A 192 15.97 4.29 -20.27
N LYS A 193 15.11 4.69 -21.23
CA LYS A 193 14.75 3.92 -22.43
C LYS A 193 14.18 2.54 -22.10
N VAL A 194 13.39 2.46 -21.03
CA VAL A 194 12.62 1.28 -20.66
C VAL A 194 11.22 1.43 -21.26
N GLU A 195 10.88 0.56 -22.19
CA GLU A 195 9.63 0.66 -22.94
C GLU A 195 8.57 -0.25 -22.32
N LEU A 196 7.68 0.30 -21.49
CA LEU A 196 6.55 -0.45 -20.95
C LEU A 196 5.29 -0.15 -21.76
N ASN A 197 4.61 -1.19 -22.22
CA ASN A 197 3.34 -1.09 -22.95
C ASN A 197 2.20 -1.81 -22.20
N PRO A 198 1.82 -1.34 -21.00
CA PRO A 198 0.72 -1.95 -20.25
C PRO A 198 -0.63 -1.68 -20.92
N LEU A 199 -1.60 -2.58 -20.72
CA LEU A 199 -3.00 -2.35 -21.12
C LEU A 199 -3.61 -1.19 -20.33
N TYR A 200 -3.30 -1.12 -19.03
CA TYR A 200 -3.78 -0.11 -18.10
C TYR A 200 -2.71 0.22 -17.06
N ILE A 201 -2.75 1.45 -16.55
CA ILE A 201 -1.94 1.88 -15.41
C ILE A 201 -2.88 2.19 -14.25
N LEU A 202 -2.69 1.51 -13.13
CA LEU A 202 -3.44 1.72 -11.90
C LEU A 202 -2.54 2.41 -10.88
N ASP A 203 -2.93 3.62 -10.48
CA ASP A 203 -2.26 4.34 -9.39
C ASP A 203 -3.00 4.07 -8.08
N THR A 204 -2.35 3.39 -7.15
CA THR A 204 -2.92 3.04 -5.85
C THR A 204 -3.29 4.25 -5.01
N GLN A 205 -2.61 5.41 -5.17
CA GLN A 205 -3.00 6.64 -4.49
C GLN A 205 -4.39 7.10 -4.92
N LYS A 206 -4.71 6.98 -6.21
CA LYS A 206 -6.03 7.33 -6.77
C LYS A 206 -7.06 6.23 -6.51
N ALA A 207 -6.66 4.96 -6.67
CA ALA A 207 -7.54 3.81 -6.49
C ALA A 207 -8.07 3.68 -5.06
N ALA A 208 -7.30 4.08 -4.05
CA ALA A 208 -7.70 4.02 -2.65
C ALA A 208 -8.69 5.09 -2.21
N GLN A 209 -8.83 6.19 -2.96
CA GLN A 209 -9.59 7.37 -2.49
C GLN A 209 -11.05 7.04 -2.19
N HIS A 210 -11.70 6.31 -3.10
CA HIS A 210 -13.10 5.95 -2.90
C HIS A 210 -13.28 4.81 -1.88
N PRO A 211 -12.57 3.67 -1.99
CA PRO A 211 -12.78 2.55 -1.08
C PRO A 211 -12.40 2.85 0.39
N LEU A 212 -11.47 3.79 0.61
CA LEU A 212 -10.99 4.15 1.95
C LEU A 212 -11.45 5.54 2.43
N ASP A 213 -12.34 6.21 1.68
CA ASP A 213 -12.85 7.56 1.98
C ASP A 213 -11.73 8.58 2.27
N LEU A 214 -10.72 8.63 1.38
CA LEU A 214 -9.57 9.53 1.52
C LEU A 214 -9.74 10.79 0.67
N ASP A 215 -9.54 11.93 1.31
CA ASP A 215 -9.56 13.26 0.68
C ASP A 215 -8.18 13.72 0.18
N HIS A 216 -7.14 12.92 0.40
CA HIS A 216 -5.75 13.23 0.06
C HIS A 216 -5.03 12.02 -0.55
N ARG A 217 -3.83 12.25 -1.09
CA ARG A 217 -2.93 11.18 -1.55
C ARG A 217 -2.06 10.76 -0.37
N CYS A 218 -2.27 9.55 0.13
CA CYS A 218 -1.47 9.01 1.23
C CYS A 218 -0.13 8.44 0.72
N THR A 219 0.83 8.35 1.63
CA THR A 219 2.10 7.66 1.37
C THR A 219 1.90 6.14 1.34
N ILE A 220 2.86 5.39 0.79
CA ILE A 220 2.76 3.92 0.79
C ILE A 220 2.73 3.37 2.22
N GLU A 221 3.50 3.95 3.14
CA GLU A 221 3.51 3.57 4.56
C GLU A 221 2.13 3.75 5.20
N GLU A 222 1.52 4.92 5.00
CA GLU A 222 0.18 5.22 5.48
C GLU A 222 -0.87 4.29 4.86
N MET A 223 -0.79 4.04 3.55
CA MET A 223 -1.66 3.10 2.84
C MET A 223 -1.61 1.69 3.45
N LEU A 224 -0.40 1.18 3.70
CA LEU A 224 -0.23 -0.16 4.28
C LEU A 224 -0.78 -0.24 5.71
N ASN A 225 -0.61 0.82 6.51
CA ASN A 225 -1.20 0.91 7.84
C ASN A 225 -2.74 0.93 7.80
N LEU A 226 -3.35 1.73 6.91
CA LEU A 226 -4.80 1.80 6.73
C LEU A 226 -5.41 0.47 6.31
N LEU A 227 -4.70 -0.28 5.44
CA LEU A 227 -5.14 -1.58 4.94
C LEU A 227 -4.78 -2.76 5.88
N GLU A 228 -4.16 -2.47 7.03
CA GLU A 228 -3.62 -3.48 7.97
C GLU A 228 -2.69 -4.49 7.28
N CYS A 229 -1.97 -4.04 6.25
CA CYS A 229 -0.96 -4.85 5.57
C CYS A 229 0.29 -4.89 6.43
N SER A 230 0.70 -6.09 6.86
CA SER A 230 1.93 -6.23 7.65
C SER A 230 3.16 -5.90 6.81
N PHE A 231 3.98 -4.97 7.29
CA PHE A 231 5.30 -4.67 6.73
C PHE A 231 6.34 -4.53 7.85
N GLY A 232 7.60 -4.79 7.50
CA GLY A 232 8.71 -4.67 8.45
C GLY A 232 9.11 -3.23 8.71
N HIS A 233 9.79 -2.97 9.83
CA HIS A 233 10.29 -1.62 10.11
C HIS A 233 11.54 -1.33 9.26
N ARG A 234 11.55 -0.21 8.49
CA ARG A 234 12.62 0.17 7.53
C ARG A 234 12.81 -0.81 6.36
N VAL A 235 11.77 -1.52 5.95
CA VAL A 235 11.82 -2.29 4.68
C VAL A 235 11.38 -1.45 3.48
N LEU A 236 10.71 -0.33 3.71
CA LEU A 236 10.39 0.68 2.70
C LEU A 236 11.67 1.40 2.24
N HIS A 237 11.58 2.09 1.10
CA HIS A 237 12.70 2.73 0.39
C HIS A 237 13.66 1.73 -0.26
N VAL A 238 13.10 0.63 -0.73
CA VAL A 238 13.76 -0.38 -1.55
C VAL A 238 12.79 -0.72 -2.65
N ALA A 239 13.10 -0.31 -3.88
CA ALA A 239 12.15 -0.35 -4.98
C ALA A 239 11.39 -1.68 -5.12
N GLY A 240 12.08 -2.82 -4.99
CA GLY A 240 11.46 -4.15 -5.06
C GLY A 240 10.50 -4.43 -3.90
N ASN A 241 10.83 -3.98 -2.68
CA ASN A 241 9.90 -4.07 -1.56
C ASN A 241 8.69 -3.18 -1.80
N ASP A 242 8.89 -1.93 -2.23
CA ASP A 242 7.83 -0.95 -2.45
C ASP A 242 6.92 -1.35 -3.63
N ALA A 243 7.47 -1.94 -4.70
CA ALA A 243 6.69 -2.56 -5.78
C ALA A 243 5.84 -3.74 -5.29
N ASN A 244 6.36 -4.56 -4.38
CA ASN A 244 5.60 -5.66 -3.77
C ASN A 244 4.46 -5.12 -2.90
N PHE A 245 4.75 -4.18 -2.01
CA PHE A 245 3.76 -3.57 -1.14
C PHE A 245 2.72 -2.77 -1.90
N THR A 246 3.10 -2.09 -2.98
CA THR A 246 2.17 -1.40 -3.90
C THR A 246 1.17 -2.39 -4.49
N LEU A 247 1.65 -3.56 -4.96
CA LEU A 247 0.77 -4.59 -5.49
C LEU A 247 -0.13 -5.19 -4.39
N ARG A 248 0.39 -5.47 -3.20
CA ARG A 248 -0.40 -5.93 -2.05
C ARG A 248 -1.47 -4.92 -1.64
N ALA A 249 -1.14 -3.63 -1.64
CA ALA A 249 -2.07 -2.56 -1.36
C ALA A 249 -3.21 -2.54 -2.39
N LEU A 250 -2.91 -2.66 -3.69
CA LEU A 250 -3.95 -2.76 -4.71
C LEU A 250 -4.90 -3.95 -4.46
N LEU A 251 -4.36 -5.12 -4.13
CA LEU A 251 -5.17 -6.31 -3.85
C LEU A 251 -6.11 -6.09 -2.64
N LEU A 252 -5.64 -5.41 -1.59
CA LEU A 252 -6.46 -5.07 -0.42
C LEU A 252 -7.48 -3.97 -0.71
N ILE A 253 -7.12 -2.95 -1.50
CA ILE A 253 -8.07 -1.92 -1.97
C ILE A 253 -9.21 -2.59 -2.73
N ALA A 254 -8.89 -3.50 -3.66
CA ALA A 254 -9.89 -4.26 -4.39
C ALA A 254 -10.76 -5.10 -3.46
N ALA A 255 -10.18 -5.74 -2.43
CA ALA A 255 -10.93 -6.50 -1.43
C ALA A 255 -11.89 -5.60 -0.62
N VAL A 256 -11.44 -4.43 -0.18
CA VAL A 256 -12.27 -3.46 0.57
C VAL A 256 -13.42 -2.94 -0.29
N ASP A 257 -13.13 -2.50 -1.52
CA ASP A 257 -14.15 -2.01 -2.46
C ASP A 257 -15.21 -3.08 -2.75
N THR A 258 -14.75 -4.32 -2.94
CA THR A 258 -15.63 -5.46 -3.23
C THR A 258 -16.48 -5.84 -2.01
N ALA A 259 -15.95 -5.70 -0.78
CA ALA A 259 -16.70 -5.97 0.45
C ALA A 259 -17.85 -4.97 0.69
N ALA A 260 -17.76 -3.75 0.14
CA ALA A 260 -18.84 -2.77 0.17
C ALA A 260 -20.00 -3.13 -0.78
N ALA A 261 -19.78 -4.04 -1.74
CA ALA A 261 -20.82 -4.50 -2.66
C ALA A 261 -21.72 -5.56 -1.99
N ASN A 262 -23.03 -5.29 -1.93
CA ASN A 262 -24.00 -6.12 -1.19
C ASN A 262 -24.21 -7.55 -1.74
N HIS A 263 -23.78 -7.84 -2.97
CA HIS A 263 -24.06 -9.12 -3.64
C HIS A 263 -22.89 -9.64 -4.47
N LEU A 264 -21.97 -10.35 -3.82
CA LEU A 264 -20.92 -11.11 -4.51
C LEU A 264 -21.36 -12.56 -4.71
N ASP A 265 -21.19 -13.06 -5.93
CA ASP A 265 -21.31 -14.50 -6.18
C ASP A 265 -20.17 -15.27 -5.48
N PRO A 266 -20.29 -16.60 -5.34
CA PRO A 266 -19.28 -17.41 -4.66
C PRO A 266 -17.89 -17.36 -5.30
N ALA A 267 -17.79 -17.17 -6.62
CA ALA A 267 -16.51 -17.13 -7.33
C ALA A 267 -15.75 -15.84 -7.00
N HIS A 268 -16.44 -14.70 -7.02
CA HIS A 268 -15.89 -13.41 -6.61
C HIS A 268 -15.45 -13.42 -5.14
N LYS A 269 -16.25 -14.00 -4.24
CA LYS A 269 -15.85 -14.18 -2.82
C LYS A 269 -14.55 -14.96 -2.69
N CYS A 270 -14.42 -16.06 -3.44
CA CYS A 270 -13.20 -16.87 -3.42
C CYS A 270 -11.99 -16.08 -3.93
N LEU A 271 -12.17 -15.24 -4.96
CA LEU A 271 -11.12 -14.38 -5.50
C LEU A 271 -10.69 -13.30 -4.50
N VAL A 272 -11.65 -12.64 -3.85
CA VAL A 272 -11.38 -11.63 -2.80
C VAL A 272 -10.61 -12.27 -1.65
N SER A 273 -11.02 -13.44 -1.17
CA SER A 273 -10.28 -14.15 -0.12
C SER A 273 -8.86 -14.49 -0.56
N ALA A 274 -8.63 -14.86 -1.82
CA ALA A 274 -7.29 -15.09 -2.34
C ALA A 274 -6.45 -13.81 -2.39
N PHE A 275 -7.04 -12.67 -2.76
CA PHE A 275 -6.37 -11.36 -2.73
C PHE A 275 -5.92 -10.99 -1.31
N GLU A 276 -6.81 -11.15 -0.33
CA GLU A 276 -6.51 -10.92 1.07
C GLU A 276 -5.40 -11.84 1.58
N GLU A 277 -5.45 -13.13 1.24
CA GLU A 277 -4.45 -14.12 1.65
C GLU A 277 -3.06 -13.81 1.06
N ILE A 278 -2.99 -13.39 -0.20
CA ILE A 278 -1.74 -12.99 -0.86
C ILE A 278 -1.20 -11.70 -0.24
N ALA A 279 -2.06 -10.69 -0.06
CA ALA A 279 -1.62 -9.39 0.40
C ALA A 279 -1.16 -9.40 1.86
N ARG A 280 -1.80 -10.20 2.71
CA ARG A 280 -1.46 -10.35 4.13
C ARG A 280 -0.43 -11.44 4.42
N GLU A 281 0.15 -12.07 3.41
CA GLU A 281 1.24 -13.04 3.59
C GLU A 281 2.39 -12.41 4.40
N SER A 282 2.97 -13.13 5.36
CA SER A 282 4.08 -12.59 6.16
C SER A 282 5.26 -12.17 5.29
N VAL A 283 5.89 -11.04 5.60
CA VAL A 283 7.10 -10.59 4.91
C VAL A 283 8.27 -11.54 5.26
N PRO A 284 9.00 -12.09 4.26
CA PRO A 284 10.13 -12.99 4.50
C PRO A 284 11.38 -12.22 4.96
N LEU A 285 11.37 -11.78 6.21
CA LEU A 285 12.50 -11.06 6.83
C LEU A 285 13.65 -12.02 7.15
N ASN A 286 14.89 -11.58 6.91
CA ASN A 286 16.06 -12.33 7.37
C ASN A 286 16.30 -12.14 8.88
N ASP A 287 17.05 -13.06 9.51
CA ASP A 287 17.34 -13.03 10.96
C ASP A 287 17.84 -11.67 11.45
N ARG A 288 18.65 -10.99 10.63
CA ARG A 288 19.20 -9.68 10.97
C ARG A 288 18.14 -8.58 10.94
N GLN A 289 17.18 -8.65 10.02
CA GLN A 289 16.03 -7.75 9.99
C GLN A 289 15.13 -8.01 11.19
N ILE A 290 14.81 -9.29 11.47
CA ILE A 290 14.03 -9.71 12.64
C ILE A 290 14.66 -9.18 13.94
N GLU A 291 15.97 -9.37 14.10
CA GLU A 291 16.68 -8.87 15.29
C GLU A 291 16.61 -7.35 15.41
N ARG A 292 16.76 -6.62 14.29
CA ARG A 292 16.64 -5.16 14.29
C ARG A 292 15.24 -4.69 14.65
N GLU A 293 14.20 -5.33 14.11
CA GLU A 293 12.82 -5.01 14.45
C GLU A 293 12.54 -5.24 15.93
N ALA A 294 13.00 -6.38 16.47
CA ALA A 294 12.90 -6.65 17.90
C ALA A 294 13.59 -5.57 18.73
N ARG A 295 14.80 -5.13 18.33
CA ARG A 295 15.52 -4.02 18.99
C ARG A 295 14.78 -2.69 18.89
N THR A 296 14.24 -2.34 17.73
CA THR A 296 13.46 -1.11 17.51
C THR A 296 12.23 -1.10 18.41
N LYS A 297 11.46 -2.19 18.42
CA LYS A 297 10.27 -2.34 19.28
C LYS A 297 10.60 -2.14 20.76
N ILE A 298 11.72 -2.71 21.23
CA ILE A 298 12.20 -2.49 22.61
C ILE A 298 12.50 -1.00 22.87
N VAL A 299 13.10 -0.29 21.91
CA VAL A 299 13.43 1.14 22.04
C VAL A 299 12.16 1.99 22.06
N GLU A 300 11.22 1.72 21.16
CA GLU A 300 9.93 2.41 21.08
C GLU A 300 9.09 2.18 22.33
N ASP A 301 9.01 0.95 22.83
CA ASP A 301 8.33 0.64 24.08
C ASP A 301 8.95 1.39 25.26
N LYS A 302 10.28 1.49 25.32
CA LYS A 302 10.97 2.29 26.34
C LYS A 302 10.65 3.78 26.19
N ALA A 303 10.59 4.30 24.96
CA ALA A 303 10.26 5.69 24.70
C ALA A 303 8.81 6.01 25.08
N ARG A 304 7.87 5.15 24.70
CA ARG A 304 6.44 5.23 25.08
C ARG A 304 6.27 5.25 26.59
N ARG A 305 6.85 4.28 27.31
CA ARG A 305 6.81 4.24 28.80
C ARG A 305 7.41 5.49 29.44
N ARG A 306 8.41 6.12 28.82
CA ARG A 306 8.98 7.40 29.30
C ARG A 306 8.03 8.57 29.07
N ARG A 307 7.30 8.62 27.95
CA ARG A 307 6.27 9.65 27.67
C ARG A 307 5.10 9.53 28.63
N GLU A 308 4.53 8.33 28.77
CA GLU A 308 3.44 8.04 29.72
C GLU A 308 3.83 8.41 31.16
N LYS A 309 5.07 8.13 31.57
CA LYS A 309 5.58 8.50 32.90
C LYS A 309 5.73 10.02 33.07
N ARG A 310 6.05 10.77 32.00
CA ARG A 310 6.13 12.24 32.05
C ARG A 310 4.74 12.84 32.14
N GLU A 311 3.82 12.40 31.29
CA GLU A 311 2.42 12.83 31.29
C GLU A 311 1.77 12.56 32.65
N ARG A 312 2.00 11.38 33.25
CA ARG A 312 1.49 11.08 34.59
C ARG A 312 2.07 12.01 35.67
N ARG A 313 3.35 12.37 35.59
CA ARG A 313 3.97 13.31 36.54
C ARG A 313 3.43 14.73 36.37
N GLU A 314 3.16 15.14 35.15
CA GLU A 314 2.56 16.45 34.85
C GLU A 314 1.11 16.50 35.34
N ALA A 315 0.33 15.44 35.13
CA ALA A 315 -1.02 15.31 35.68
C ALA A 315 -1.02 15.40 37.22
N CYS A 316 -0.15 14.66 37.90
CA CYS A 316 -0.04 14.75 39.37
C CYS A 316 0.33 16.16 39.86
N ARG A 317 1.23 16.87 39.16
CA ARG A 317 1.60 18.26 39.51
C ARG A 317 0.43 19.22 39.35
N LEU A 318 -0.38 19.05 38.30
CA LEU A 318 -1.58 19.86 38.07
C LEU A 318 -2.62 19.60 39.18
N GLU A 319 -2.84 18.34 39.56
CA GLU A 319 -3.74 17.99 40.68
C GLU A 319 -3.27 18.61 42.01
N GLU A 320 -1.98 18.51 42.34
CA GLU A 320 -1.41 19.13 43.55
C GLU A 320 -1.58 20.65 43.58
N ASN A 321 -1.38 21.31 42.45
CA ASN A 321 -1.60 22.75 42.33
C ASN A 321 -3.08 23.11 42.54
N THR A 322 -4.01 22.40 41.90
CA THR A 322 -5.45 22.65 42.07
C THR A 322 -5.94 22.43 43.50
N ASN A 323 -5.40 21.43 44.20
CA ASN A 323 -5.72 21.20 45.62
C ASN A 323 -5.17 22.30 46.52
N THR A 324 -3.97 22.82 46.22
CA THR A 324 -3.36 23.94 46.96
C THR A 324 -4.17 25.23 46.78
N GLU A 325 -4.68 25.49 45.58
CA GLU A 325 -5.54 26.65 45.32
C GLU A 325 -6.89 26.56 46.04
N ARG A 326 -7.50 25.36 46.10
CA ARG A 326 -8.73 25.11 46.88
C ARG A 326 -8.53 25.31 48.38
N GLY A 327 -7.41 24.83 48.94
CA GLY A 327 -7.11 25.01 50.36
C GLY A 327 -6.96 26.49 50.76
N LYS A 328 -6.39 27.33 49.89
CA LYS A 328 -6.27 28.77 50.15
C LYS A 328 -7.61 29.51 50.11
N THR A 329 -8.58 29.02 49.32
CA THR A 329 -9.90 29.67 49.22
C THR A 329 -10.78 29.37 50.44
N THR A 330 -10.61 28.21 51.08
CA THR A 330 -11.37 27.83 52.28
C THR A 330 -10.95 28.56 53.55
N ASP A 331 -9.69 29.04 53.65
CA ASP A 331 -9.21 29.75 54.83
C ASP A 331 -9.52 31.26 54.83
N SER A 332 -10.00 31.82 53.71
CA SER A 332 -10.38 33.24 53.60
C SER A 332 -11.85 33.55 53.90
N GLU A 333 -12.71 32.53 54.06
CA GLU A 333 -14.10 32.69 54.52
C GLU A 333 -14.22 32.38 56.01
N ALA A 334 -13.51 33.11 56.86
CA ALA A 334 -13.86 33.15 58.28
C ALA A 334 -15.18 33.93 58.42
N PRO A 335 -16.26 33.34 58.96
CA PRO A 335 -17.50 34.05 59.17
C PRO A 335 -17.23 35.19 60.16
N THR A 336 -17.45 36.42 59.72
CA THR A 336 -17.48 37.56 60.62
C THR A 336 -18.68 37.36 61.54
N LEU A 337 -18.44 36.82 62.74
CA LEU A 337 -19.43 36.72 63.81
C LEU A 337 -19.78 38.15 64.23
N GLU A 338 -20.87 38.68 63.69
CA GLU A 338 -21.51 39.88 64.22
C GLU A 338 -22.05 39.56 65.62
N SER A 339 -21.47 40.22 66.61
CA SER A 339 -21.94 40.25 67.99
C SER A 339 -23.26 41.02 68.11
N SER A 340 -24.26 40.45 68.77
CA SER A 340 -25.41 41.16 69.35
C SER A 340 -25.72 40.62 70.72
#